data_AF-A0A094G2U2-F1
#
_entry.id   AF-A0A094G2U2-F1
#
_cell.length_a   1.000
_cell.length_b   1.000
_cell.length_c   1.000
_cell.angle_alpha   90.00
_cell.angle_beta   90.00
_cell.angle_gamma   90.00
#
_symmetry.space_group_name_H-M   'P 1'
#
loop_
_entity.id
_entity.type
_entity.pdbx_description
1 polymer ?
#
loop_
_entity_poly.entity_id
_entity_poly.type
_entity_poly.pdbx_seq_one_letter_code
_entity_poly.pdbx_strand_id
1 'polypeptide(L)' 'ERIFAFAAPQNWTDVIGILRKLRPGSKLIPDPPEDKGRDLTEVTPSKRAEELLWSFFGKKGWTNLEASIAAGIEGTD' A
#
# COMPACT_ATOMS: atom_id res chain seq x y z
N GLU A 1 -20.00 4.70 12.68
CA GLU A 1 -19.67 4.26 11.30
C GLU A 1 -18.62 3.15 11.38
N ARG A 2 -18.59 2.19 10.42
CA ARG A 2 -17.49 1.22 10.31
C ARG A 2 -16.44 1.80 9.37
N ILE A 3 -15.23 2.07 9.87
CA ILE A 3 -14.16 2.71 9.09
C ILE A 3 -13.29 1.64 8.44
N PHE A 4 -13.27 1.61 7.11
CA PHE A 4 -12.44 0.68 6.34
C PHE A 4 -11.21 1.41 5.82
N ALA A 5 -10.07 1.21 6.48
CA ALA A 5 -8.78 1.76 6.08
C ALA A 5 -8.16 0.95 4.94
N PHE A 6 -8.83 0.90 3.78
CA PHE A 6 -8.43 0.09 2.64
C PHE A 6 -8.14 0.98 1.41
N ALA A 7 -6.89 1.37 1.22
CA ALA A 7 -6.54 2.30 0.15
C ALA A 7 -6.71 1.71 -1.26
N ALA A 8 -6.23 0.49 -1.48
CA ALA A 8 -6.30 -0.22 -2.75
C ALA A 8 -5.97 -1.72 -2.56
N PRO A 9 -6.44 -2.60 -3.46
CA PRO A 9 -5.96 -3.97 -3.54
C PRO A 9 -4.50 -3.99 -4.00
N GLN A 10 -3.70 -4.89 -3.44
CA GLN A 10 -2.26 -4.99 -3.65
C GLN A 10 -1.80 -6.43 -3.42
N ASN A 11 -0.75 -6.85 -4.11
CA ASN A 11 -0.19 -8.20 -3.98
C ASN A 11 1.31 -8.17 -3.67
N TRP A 12 1.90 -9.34 -3.43
CA TRP A 12 3.33 -9.46 -3.11
C TRP A 12 4.24 -9.02 -4.24
N THR A 13 3.80 -9.12 -5.50
CA THR A 13 4.55 -8.60 -6.64
C THR A 13 4.69 -7.07 -6.56
N ASP A 14 3.62 -6.36 -6.20
CA ASP A 14 3.66 -4.91 -5.99
C ASP A 14 4.65 -4.54 -4.87
N VAL A 15 4.51 -5.20 -3.71
CA VAL A 15 5.32 -4.93 -2.52
C VAL A 15 6.81 -5.21 -2.78
N ILE A 16 7.14 -6.37 -3.35
CA ILE A 16 8.53 -6.77 -3.63
C ILE A 16 9.12 -5.89 -4.73
N GLY A 17 8.35 -5.53 -5.75
CA GLY A 17 8.78 -4.59 -6.79
C GLY A 17 9.16 -3.23 -6.21
N ILE A 18 8.34 -2.70 -5.30
CA ILE A 18 8.62 -1.45 -4.59
C ILE A 18 9.86 -1.59 -3.69
N LEU A 19 9.97 -2.67 -2.91
CA LEU A 19 11.14 -2.88 -2.03
C LEU A 19 12.44 -2.93 -2.84
N ARG A 20 12.46 -3.62 -3.99
CA ARG A 20 13.61 -3.67 -4.90
C ARG A 20 13.95 -2.29 -5.47
N LYS A 21 12.93 -1.49 -5.81
CA LYS A 21 13.13 -0.10 -6.26
C LYS A 21 13.76 0.76 -5.15
N LEU A 22 13.31 0.61 -3.91
CA LEU A 22 13.78 1.39 -2.75
C LEU A 22 15.14 0.93 -2.20
N ARG A 23 15.51 -0.34 -2.43
CA ARG A 23 16.75 -0.97 -1.95
C ARG A 23 17.38 -1.86 -3.04
N PRO A 24 17.84 -1.28 -4.16
CA PRO A 24 18.30 -2.03 -5.33
C PRO A 24 19.52 -2.94 -5.07
N GLY A 25 20.31 -2.64 -4.03
CA GLY A 25 21.49 -3.43 -3.65
C GLY A 25 21.20 -4.58 -2.68
N SER A 26 19.98 -4.72 -2.16
CA SER A 26 19.67 -5.73 -1.15
C SER A 26 19.51 -7.11 -1.78
N LYS A 27 20.35 -8.06 -1.35
CA LYS A 27 20.27 -9.48 -1.73
C LYS A 27 19.27 -10.27 -0.88
N LEU A 28 18.70 -9.64 0.15
CA LEU A 28 17.77 -10.28 1.09
C LEU A 28 16.33 -10.22 0.61
N ILE A 29 16.02 -9.38 -0.39
CA ILE A 29 14.67 -9.25 -0.94
C ILE A 29 14.41 -10.43 -1.89
N PRO A 30 13.50 -11.36 -1.54
CA PRO A 30 13.24 -12.54 -2.35
C PRO A 30 12.57 -12.17 -3.68
N ASP A 31 12.53 -13.12 -4.60
CA ASP A 31 11.69 -13.00 -5.80
C ASP A 31 10.21 -12.97 -5.43
N PRO A 32 9.39 -12.22 -6.19
CA PRO A 32 7.96 -12.26 -6.00
C PRO A 32 7.43 -13.65 -6.33
N PRO A 33 6.43 -14.14 -5.58
CA PRO A 33 5.83 -15.43 -5.89
C PRO A 33 5.19 -15.40 -7.28
N GLU A 34 5.32 -16.51 -8.00
CA GLU A 34 4.68 -16.69 -9.30
C GLU A 34 3.15 -16.66 -9.15
N ASP A 35 2.49 -16.01 -10.11
CA ASP A 35 1.03 -15.97 -10.27
C ASP A 35 0.22 -15.60 -9.01
N LYS A 36 0.28 -14.33 -8.61
CA LYS A 36 -0.67 -13.73 -7.67
C LYS A 36 -1.70 -12.93 -8.47
N GLY A 37 -2.83 -13.56 -8.77
CA GLY A 37 -4.00 -12.88 -9.35
C GLY A 37 -4.32 -11.56 -8.62
N ARG A 38 -5.01 -10.65 -9.31
CA ARG A 38 -5.40 -9.37 -8.74
C ARG A 38 -6.69 -9.52 -7.94
N ASP A 39 -6.72 -8.94 -6.74
CA ASP A 39 -7.99 -8.75 -6.05
C ASP A 39 -8.83 -7.72 -6.82
N LEU A 40 -9.99 -8.16 -7.31
CA LEU A 40 -10.95 -7.37 -8.08
C LEU A 40 -12.10 -6.85 -7.21
N THR A 41 -12.04 -7.08 -5.90
CA THR A 41 -13.08 -6.68 -4.96
C THR A 41 -13.14 -5.16 -4.84
N GLU A 42 -14.33 -4.59 -4.99
CA GLU A 42 -14.58 -3.21 -4.62
C GLU A 42 -14.94 -3.13 -3.13
N VAL A 43 -14.06 -2.52 -2.32
CA VAL A 43 -14.33 -2.26 -0.90
C VAL A 43 -15.12 -0.96 -0.77
N THR A 44 -16.43 -1.02 -1.08
CA THR A 44 -17.33 0.14 -1.08
C THR A 44 -17.22 1.03 0.16
N PRO A 45 -17.09 0.51 1.40
CA PRO A 45 -16.95 1.35 2.59
C PRO A 45 -15.66 2.17 2.68
N SER A 46 -14.63 1.85 1.89
CA SER A 46 -13.35 2.59 1.89
C SER A 46 -13.52 4.03 1.44
N LYS A 47 -14.37 4.27 0.43
CA LYS A 47 -14.63 5.61 -0.09
C LYS A 47 -15.13 6.57 1.00
N ARG A 48 -16.01 6.08 1.87
CA ARG A 48 -16.51 6.88 3.00
C ARG A 48 -15.40 7.19 4.01
N ALA A 49 -14.51 6.24 4.27
CA ALA A 49 -13.35 6.46 5.14
C ALA A 49 -12.38 7.50 4.55
N GLU A 50 -12.18 7.50 3.23
CA GLU A 50 -11.38 8.50 2.53
C GLU A 50 -12.00 9.91 2.63
N GLU A 51 -13.31 10.03 2.48
CA GLU A 51 -14.04 11.30 2.66
C GLU A 51 -13.87 11.85 4.08
N LEU A 52 -13.86 10.99 5.11
CA LEU A 52 -13.62 11.40 6.49
C LEU A 52 -12.21 11.95 6.70
N LEU A 53 -11.19 11.34 6.07
CA LEU A 53 -9.83 11.87 6.10
C LEU A 53 -9.76 13.29 5.53
N TRP A 54 -10.48 13.54 4.44
CA TRP A 54 -10.60 14.86 3.86
C TRP A 54 -11.34 15.83 4.78
N SER A 55 -12.53 15.45 5.27
CA SER A 55 -13.40 16.38 6.00
C SER A 55 -12.86 16.79 7.36
N PHE A 56 -12.16 15.90 8.05
CA PHE A 56 -11.64 16.16 9.41
C PHE A 56 -10.19 16.62 9.44
N PHE A 57 -9.37 16.18 8.47
CA PHE A 57 -7.92 16.40 8.52
C PHE A 57 -7.38 17.12 7.28
N GLY A 58 -8.24 17.50 6.32
CA GLY A 58 -7.82 18.16 5.08
C GLY A 58 -6.94 17.29 4.19
N LYS A 59 -6.85 15.98 4.47
CA LYS A 59 -5.99 15.07 3.73
C LYS A 59 -6.74 14.51 2.53
N LYS A 60 -6.31 14.90 1.34
CA LYS A 60 -6.93 14.43 0.09
C LYS A 60 -6.42 13.02 -0.24
N GLY A 61 -7.28 12.04 -0.02
CA GLY A 61 -7.04 10.65 -0.39
C GLY A 61 -6.06 9.89 0.50
N TRP A 62 -5.85 8.63 0.14
CA TRP A 62 -4.95 7.72 0.84
C TRP A 62 -3.48 8.01 0.52
N THR A 63 -2.58 7.73 1.47
CA THR A 63 -1.16 7.61 1.15
C THR A 63 -0.97 6.39 0.25
N ASN A 64 -0.21 6.53 -0.85
CA ASN A 64 0.03 5.42 -1.77
C ASN A 64 0.93 4.34 -1.15
N LEU A 65 0.94 3.15 -1.77
CA LEU A 65 1.67 1.99 -1.27
C LEU A 65 3.18 2.25 -1.18
N GLU A 66 3.78 2.86 -2.21
CA GLU A 66 5.23 3.11 -2.24
C GLU A 66 5.69 4.03 -1.11
N ALA A 67 4.99 5.13 -0.88
CA ALA A 67 5.28 6.05 0.23
C ALA A 67 5.09 5.38 1.59
N SER A 68 4.07 4.52 1.71
CA SER A 68 3.80 3.77 2.94
C SER A 68 4.91 2.75 3.23
N ILE A 69 5.40 2.04 2.21
CA ILE A 69 6.53 1.11 2.36
C ILE A 69 7.81 1.89 2.68
N ALA A 70 8.10 2.97 1.96
CA ALA A 70 9.30 3.78 2.19
C ALA A 70 9.39 4.29 3.63
N ALA A 71 8.28 4.80 4.18
CA ALA A 71 8.20 5.20 5.57
C ALA A 71 8.34 4.01 6.55
N GLY A 72 7.76 2.86 6.21
CA GLY A 72 7.82 1.66 7.05
C GLY A 72 9.19 0.99 7.16
N ILE A 73 10.07 1.23 6.19
CA ILE A 73 11.46 0.70 6.17
C ILE A 73 12.51 1.79 6.47
N GLU A 74 12.07 2.96 6.91
CA GLU A 74 12.98 4.02 7.34
C GLU A 74 13.76 3.54 8.58
N GLY A 75 15.09 3.68 8.53
CA GLY A 75 15.97 3.22 9.62
C GLY A 75 16.24 1.71 9.66
N THR A 76 15.78 0.94 8.67
CA THR A 76 16.18 -0.46 8.48
C THR A 76 17.17 -0.59 7.33
N ASP A 77 18.37 -1.12 7.63
CA ASP A 77 19.42 -1.46 6.67
C ASP A 77 19.39 -2.95 6.30
#